data_AF-A0A8B7IKY5-F1
#
_entry.id   AF-A0A8B7IKY5-F1
#
_cell.length_a   1.000
_cell.length_b   1.000
_cell.length_c   1.000
_cell.angle_alpha   90.00
_cell.angle_beta   90.00
_cell.angle_gamma   90.00
#
_symmetry.space_group_name_H-M   'P 1'
#
loop_
_entity.id
_entity.type
_entity.pdbx_description
1 polymer ?
#
loop_
_entity_poly.entity_id
_entity_poly.type
_entity_poly.pdbx_seq_one_letter_code
_entity_poly.pdbx_strand_id
1 'polypeptide(L)'
;MAATRDRDSGSTGLGQGKLTARERVLLLLDPDSFDEYDMFVEHRCSDFGMDSDKNKYPGDSVVTGRGRINGRLAYVFSQDFTVFGGSLSGAHAQKICKIMDQAAMVGAPVIGLNDSGGARIQEGVESLAGYADIFLRNVLCSGVVPQISLIMGPCAGGAVYSPALTDFTFMVKNTSYLFITGPDVVKSVTNEDVTQEQLGGAKTHTAVSGVAHRAFENDIDALLNLREFFNYLPLSNRDPAPVCECHDPSNRLVPELDTVVPVESTKAYDMLDIIHSIVDEREFFEIMPFYARNIVVGFARMNGRTVGIVGNQPKVASGCLDINSSVKGARFVRFCDAFNIPLITFVDVPGFLPADRPSYSVFRTKQRVTSLWHFRDHFRNLDLNSYSKIQERSYLHVANQKGYLSRVRWNYTSWCKATLCLCRSNCA
;
A
#
# COMPACT_ATOMS: atom_id res chain seq x y z
N MET A 1 -7.10 -45.77 -6.74
CA MET A 1 -8.56 -45.67 -6.57
C MET A 1 -8.84 -44.89 -5.29
N ALA A 2 -8.79 -43.57 -5.38
CA ALA A 2 -9.25 -42.62 -4.35
C ALA A 2 -9.24 -41.23 -5.01
N ALA A 3 -9.99 -41.11 -6.10
CA ALA A 3 -10.31 -39.86 -6.75
C ALA A 3 -11.83 -39.91 -6.93
N THR A 4 -12.55 -39.17 -6.07
CA THR A 4 -13.97 -38.74 -6.18
C THR A 4 -14.59 -38.60 -4.78
N ARG A 5 -14.26 -37.51 -4.08
CA ARG A 5 -15.14 -36.88 -3.06
C ARG A 5 -14.81 -35.39 -3.01
N ASP A 6 -15.12 -34.67 -4.08
CA ASP A 6 -15.02 -33.21 -4.13
C ASP A 6 -15.98 -32.64 -5.19
N ARG A 7 -17.26 -33.02 -5.10
CA ARG A 7 -18.30 -32.53 -6.02
C ARG A 7 -19.64 -32.16 -5.39
N ASP A 8 -19.75 -32.10 -4.06
CA ASP A 8 -21.00 -31.70 -3.38
C ASP A 8 -20.78 -30.63 -2.30
N SER A 9 -20.12 -29.53 -2.68
CA SER A 9 -20.36 -28.21 -2.07
C SER A 9 -20.76 -27.23 -3.17
N GLY A 10 -21.84 -27.58 -3.87
CA GLY A 10 -22.52 -26.69 -4.80
C GLY A 10 -23.25 -25.58 -4.05
N SER A 11 -22.58 -24.45 -3.86
CA SER A 11 -23.24 -23.15 -3.77
C SER A 11 -22.40 -22.14 -4.54
N THR A 12 -22.83 -21.89 -5.77
CA THR A 12 -22.46 -20.73 -6.58
C THR A 12 -22.52 -19.46 -5.74
N GLY A 13 -21.38 -18.79 -5.53
CA GLY A 13 -21.26 -17.44 -4.99
C GLY A 13 -21.75 -17.26 -3.56
N LEU A 14 -20.83 -16.96 -2.63
CA LEU A 14 -21.20 -16.34 -1.36
C LEU A 14 -22.11 -15.14 -1.67
N GLY A 15 -23.31 -15.10 -1.07
CA GLY A 15 -24.48 -14.28 -1.46
C GLY A 15 -24.34 -12.75 -1.39
N GLN A 16 -23.14 -12.20 -1.58
CA GLN A 16 -22.82 -10.77 -1.62
C GLN A 16 -21.84 -10.42 -2.75
N GLY A 17 -21.57 -11.33 -3.70
CA GLY A 17 -20.63 -11.07 -4.80
C GLY A 17 -19.15 -11.15 -4.39
N LYS A 18 -18.85 -11.89 -3.30
CA LYS A 18 -17.48 -12.13 -2.82
C LYS A 18 -16.95 -13.46 -3.36
N LEU A 19 -15.67 -13.50 -3.70
CA LEU A 19 -14.96 -14.72 -4.04
C LEU A 19 -14.55 -15.50 -2.77
N THR A 20 -14.41 -16.80 -2.88
CA THR A 20 -13.84 -17.64 -1.81
C THR A 20 -12.34 -17.38 -1.64
N ALA A 21 -11.76 -17.80 -0.52
CA ALA A 21 -10.33 -17.63 -0.25
C ALA A 21 -9.43 -18.24 -1.35
N ARG A 22 -9.80 -19.43 -1.84
CA ARG A 22 -9.04 -20.13 -2.89
C ARG A 22 -9.22 -19.48 -4.25
N GLU A 23 -10.43 -19.06 -4.61
CA GLU A 23 -10.69 -18.33 -5.86
C GLU A 23 -9.89 -17.02 -5.92
N ARG A 24 -9.80 -16.29 -4.79
CA ARG A 24 -8.98 -15.06 -4.69
C ARG A 24 -7.50 -15.35 -4.94
N VAL A 25 -6.95 -16.41 -4.34
CA VAL A 25 -5.55 -16.83 -4.55
C VAL A 25 -5.30 -17.22 -5.99
N LEU A 26 -6.17 -18.05 -6.58
CA LEU A 26 -6.03 -18.53 -7.96
C LEU A 26 -6.19 -17.40 -9.00
N LEU A 27 -6.99 -16.39 -8.71
CA LEU A 27 -7.12 -15.20 -9.57
C LEU A 27 -5.92 -14.25 -9.44
N LEU A 28 -5.33 -14.15 -8.23
CA LEU A 28 -4.17 -13.30 -7.98
C LEU A 28 -2.90 -13.86 -8.61
N LEU A 29 -2.67 -15.17 -8.46
CA LEU A 29 -1.45 -15.83 -8.89
C LEU A 29 -1.52 -16.28 -10.35
N ASP A 30 -0.36 -16.48 -10.95
CA ASP A 30 -0.25 -17.03 -12.30
C ASP A 30 -0.79 -18.48 -12.30
N PRO A 31 -1.43 -18.92 -13.41
CA PRO A 31 -1.93 -20.28 -13.54
C PRO A 31 -0.86 -21.32 -13.21
N ASP A 32 -1.26 -22.39 -12.51
CA ASP A 32 -0.42 -23.53 -12.12
C ASP A 32 0.84 -23.17 -11.30
N SER A 33 0.86 -21.99 -10.65
CA SER A 33 2.01 -21.54 -9.84
C SER A 33 1.82 -21.67 -8.33
N PHE A 34 0.61 -21.96 -7.85
CA PHE A 34 0.29 -21.96 -6.43
C PHE A 34 0.75 -23.25 -5.73
N ASP A 35 1.73 -23.11 -4.85
CA ASP A 35 2.15 -24.14 -3.90
C ASP A 35 1.48 -23.86 -2.54
N GLU A 36 0.45 -24.63 -2.21
CA GLU A 36 -0.25 -24.50 -0.93
C GLU A 36 0.50 -25.21 0.21
N TYR A 37 0.55 -24.55 1.37
CA TYR A 37 1.14 -25.09 2.59
C TYR A 37 0.08 -25.38 3.65
N ASP A 38 0.37 -26.40 4.46
CA ASP A 38 -0.37 -26.68 5.70
C ASP A 38 -1.89 -26.86 5.49
N MET A 39 -2.25 -27.52 4.38
CA MET A 39 -3.63 -27.81 3.98
C MET A 39 -4.40 -28.65 5.02
N PHE A 40 -3.69 -29.48 5.78
CA PHE A 40 -4.29 -30.40 6.77
C PHE A 40 -4.07 -29.97 8.23
N VAL A 41 -3.57 -28.76 8.47
CA VAL A 41 -3.40 -28.26 9.84
C VAL A 41 -4.76 -27.97 10.47
N GLU A 42 -4.96 -28.38 11.71
CA GLU A 42 -6.18 -28.12 12.48
C GLU A 42 -5.85 -27.41 13.79
N HIS A 43 -6.82 -26.68 14.35
CA HIS A 43 -6.68 -26.07 15.67
C HIS A 43 -6.61 -27.14 16.78
N ARG A 44 -5.97 -26.79 17.91
CA ARG A 44 -5.76 -27.71 19.04
C ARG A 44 -6.63 -27.43 20.25
N CYS A 45 -7.47 -26.40 20.19
CA CYS A 45 -8.41 -26.06 21.26
C CYS A 45 -9.43 -27.18 21.53
N SER A 46 -9.61 -27.50 22.81
CA SER A 46 -10.62 -28.43 23.34
C SER A 46 -11.76 -27.74 24.08
N ASP A 47 -11.63 -26.46 24.39
CA ASP A 47 -12.65 -25.69 25.12
C ASP A 47 -13.87 -25.42 24.25
N PHE A 48 -15.01 -25.12 24.87
CA PHE A 48 -16.26 -24.75 24.19
C PHE A 48 -16.76 -25.77 23.13
N GLY A 49 -16.40 -27.05 23.27
CA GLY A 49 -16.77 -28.11 22.31
C GLY A 49 -15.98 -28.09 21.00
N MET A 50 -14.86 -27.38 20.96
CA MET A 50 -13.98 -27.28 19.79
C MET A 50 -13.23 -28.59 19.50
N ASP A 51 -13.15 -29.52 20.45
CA ASP A 51 -12.57 -30.85 20.23
C ASP A 51 -13.43 -31.77 19.34
N SER A 52 -14.71 -31.48 19.19
CA SER A 52 -15.62 -32.29 18.37
C SER A 52 -15.25 -32.26 16.89
N ASP A 53 -15.37 -33.40 16.21
CA ASP A 53 -15.04 -33.56 14.77
C ASP A 53 -15.79 -32.57 13.87
N LYS A 54 -16.98 -32.09 14.30
CA LYS A 54 -17.78 -31.10 13.55
C LYS A 54 -17.17 -29.70 13.54
N ASN A 55 -16.25 -29.44 14.46
CA ASN A 55 -15.55 -28.17 14.62
C ASN A 55 -14.10 -28.24 14.13
N LYS A 56 -13.66 -29.38 13.57
CA LYS A 56 -12.35 -29.56 12.96
C LYS A 56 -12.43 -29.31 11.45
N TYR A 57 -11.78 -28.23 11.02
CA TYR A 57 -11.67 -27.86 9.61
C TYR A 57 -10.20 -27.94 9.18
N PRO A 58 -9.85 -28.84 8.23
CA PRO A 58 -8.51 -28.91 7.68
C PRO A 58 -8.07 -27.57 7.07
N GLY A 59 -6.87 -27.13 7.43
CA GLY A 59 -6.31 -25.84 7.04
C GLY A 59 -6.67 -24.69 7.99
N ASP A 60 -7.58 -24.94 8.94
CA ASP A 60 -8.25 -23.93 9.77
C ASP A 60 -8.88 -22.81 8.89
N SER A 61 -8.96 -21.57 9.37
CA SER A 61 -9.67 -20.48 8.65
C SER A 61 -8.78 -19.67 7.70
N VAL A 62 -7.66 -20.24 7.21
CA VAL A 62 -6.74 -19.55 6.30
C VAL A 62 -6.04 -20.47 5.30
N VAL A 63 -6.05 -20.06 4.04
CA VAL A 63 -5.26 -20.66 2.96
C VAL A 63 -3.92 -19.92 2.88
N THR A 64 -2.81 -20.64 2.87
CA THR A 64 -1.46 -20.06 2.85
C THR A 64 -0.57 -20.75 1.84
N GLY A 65 0.31 -20.02 1.18
CA GLY A 65 1.28 -20.61 0.28
C GLY A 65 2.11 -19.57 -0.44
N ARG A 66 2.71 -20.01 -1.54
CA ARG A 66 3.45 -19.14 -2.46
C ARG A 66 3.00 -19.39 -3.89
N GLY A 67 3.29 -18.43 -4.77
CA GLY A 67 3.22 -18.65 -6.20
C GLY A 67 3.87 -17.51 -6.95
N ARG A 68 3.43 -17.28 -8.19
CA ARG A 68 4.00 -16.23 -9.05
C ARG A 68 2.95 -15.19 -9.40
N ILE A 69 3.37 -13.94 -9.51
CA ILE A 69 2.60 -12.85 -10.11
C ILE A 69 3.47 -12.28 -11.21
N ASN A 70 3.04 -12.42 -12.47
CA ASN A 70 3.80 -12.01 -13.64
C ASN A 70 5.22 -12.64 -13.65
N GLY A 71 5.29 -13.94 -13.35
CA GLY A 71 6.51 -14.74 -13.28
C GLY A 71 7.35 -14.56 -12.01
N ARG A 72 7.02 -13.59 -11.15
CA ARG A 72 7.81 -13.20 -9.98
C ARG A 72 7.23 -13.76 -8.68
N LEU A 73 8.08 -14.22 -7.77
CA LEU A 73 7.68 -14.91 -6.55
C LEU A 73 6.88 -13.98 -5.61
N ALA A 74 5.79 -14.47 -5.04
CA ALA A 74 5.03 -13.83 -3.97
C ALA A 74 4.53 -14.88 -2.97
N TYR A 75 4.46 -14.50 -1.70
CA TYR A 75 3.81 -15.28 -0.65
C TYR A 75 2.43 -14.70 -0.38
N VAL A 76 1.45 -15.56 -0.16
CA VAL A 76 0.06 -15.15 0.03
C VAL A 76 -0.59 -15.92 1.17
N PHE A 77 -1.39 -15.20 1.97
CA PHE A 77 -2.42 -15.79 2.79
C PHE A 77 -3.78 -15.22 2.40
N SER A 78 -4.81 -16.06 2.41
CA SER A 78 -6.19 -15.66 2.19
C SER A 78 -7.08 -16.27 3.26
N GLN A 79 -7.75 -15.40 4.00
CA GLN A 79 -8.64 -15.81 5.08
C GLN A 79 -9.96 -16.32 4.51
N ASP A 80 -10.47 -17.41 5.08
CA ASP A 80 -11.73 -18.02 4.70
C ASP A 80 -12.82 -17.69 5.72
N PHE A 81 -13.68 -16.74 5.35
CA PHE A 81 -14.79 -16.30 6.19
C PHE A 81 -15.80 -17.41 6.50
N THR A 82 -15.87 -18.46 5.66
CA THR A 82 -16.84 -19.55 5.84
C THR A 82 -16.45 -20.46 7.01
N VAL A 83 -15.18 -20.47 7.40
CA VAL A 83 -14.66 -21.25 8.53
C VAL A 83 -14.54 -20.35 9.76
N PHE A 84 -15.46 -20.51 10.71
CA PHE A 84 -15.52 -19.72 11.95
C PHE A 84 -15.46 -18.20 11.73
N GLY A 85 -16.08 -17.69 10.66
CA GLY A 85 -16.06 -16.25 10.35
C GLY A 85 -14.66 -15.73 9.98
N GLY A 86 -13.74 -16.60 9.53
CA GLY A 86 -12.35 -16.22 9.26
C GLY A 86 -11.55 -15.89 10.52
N SER A 87 -12.06 -16.26 11.71
CA SER A 87 -11.45 -15.88 12.99
C SER A 87 -10.09 -16.54 13.18
N LEU A 88 -9.14 -15.77 13.73
CA LEU A 88 -7.76 -16.19 13.92
C LEU A 88 -7.62 -17.12 15.14
N SER A 89 -7.14 -18.34 14.91
CA SER A 89 -6.70 -19.30 15.93
C SER A 89 -5.17 -19.29 16.10
N GLY A 90 -4.66 -20.04 17.08
CA GLY A 90 -3.23 -20.32 17.18
C GLY A 90 -2.68 -21.01 15.93
N ALA A 91 -3.41 -21.97 15.36
CA ALA A 91 -3.01 -22.69 14.14
C ALA A 91 -3.03 -21.78 12.89
N HIS A 92 -4.06 -20.95 12.75
CA HIS A 92 -4.17 -19.91 11.72
C HIS A 92 -2.96 -18.97 11.77
N ALA A 93 -2.63 -18.46 12.96
CA ALA A 93 -1.51 -17.55 13.13
C ALA A 93 -0.18 -18.20 12.78
N GLN A 94 0.04 -19.46 13.18
CA GLN A 94 1.25 -20.21 12.85
C GLN A 94 1.42 -20.39 11.33
N LYS A 95 0.34 -20.67 10.59
CA LYS A 95 0.38 -20.77 9.13
C LYS A 95 0.81 -19.44 8.48
N ILE A 96 0.23 -18.31 8.92
CA ILE A 96 0.61 -16.98 8.43
C ILE A 96 2.07 -16.66 8.79
N CYS A 97 2.46 -16.88 10.05
CA CYS A 97 3.81 -16.63 10.53
C CYS A 97 4.86 -17.40 9.71
N LYS A 98 4.60 -18.67 9.38
CA LYS A 98 5.49 -19.50 8.58
C LYS A 98 5.74 -18.92 7.20
N ILE A 99 4.71 -18.46 6.48
CA ILE A 99 4.91 -17.87 5.15
C ILE A 99 5.59 -16.50 5.23
N MET A 100 5.34 -15.70 6.28
CA MET A 100 6.05 -14.44 6.49
C MET A 100 7.54 -14.66 6.75
N ASP A 101 7.88 -15.63 7.59
CA ASP A 101 9.26 -16.01 7.90
C ASP A 101 9.99 -16.50 6.63
N GLN A 102 9.32 -17.31 5.82
CA GLN A 102 9.88 -17.77 4.53
C GLN A 102 10.03 -16.63 3.52
N ALA A 103 9.05 -15.74 3.40
CA ALA A 103 9.09 -14.60 2.49
C ALA A 103 10.25 -13.66 2.83
N ALA A 104 10.44 -13.35 4.12
CA ALA A 104 11.57 -12.56 4.59
C ALA A 104 12.91 -13.25 4.33
N MET A 105 12.98 -14.57 4.48
CA MET A 105 14.20 -15.36 4.26
C MET A 105 14.63 -15.35 2.79
N VAL A 106 13.69 -15.49 1.85
CA VAL A 106 14.00 -15.53 0.41
C VAL A 106 13.99 -14.15 -0.24
N GLY A 107 13.49 -13.12 0.44
CA GLY A 107 13.34 -11.77 -0.10
C GLY A 107 12.21 -11.66 -1.12
N ALA A 108 11.00 -12.08 -0.74
CA ALA A 108 9.81 -11.97 -1.59
C ALA A 108 8.65 -11.22 -0.89
N PRO A 109 7.77 -10.53 -1.64
CA PRO A 109 6.64 -9.83 -1.06
C PRO A 109 5.64 -10.76 -0.37
N VAL A 110 4.95 -10.24 0.65
CA VAL A 110 3.85 -10.92 1.35
C VAL A 110 2.55 -10.18 1.09
N ILE A 111 1.53 -10.91 0.65
CA ILE A 111 0.20 -10.40 0.35
C ILE A 111 -0.83 -11.06 1.26
N GLY A 112 -1.57 -10.24 2.02
CA GLY A 112 -2.68 -10.68 2.86
C GLY A 112 -4.02 -10.35 2.24
N LEU A 113 -4.85 -11.36 1.97
CA LEU A 113 -6.24 -11.21 1.53
C LEU A 113 -7.15 -11.43 2.73
N ASN A 114 -7.65 -10.33 3.29
CA ASN A 114 -8.27 -10.30 4.61
C ASN A 114 -9.80 -10.32 4.52
N ASP A 115 -10.41 -11.26 5.24
CA ASP A 115 -11.87 -11.47 5.37
C ASP A 115 -12.09 -12.22 6.70
N SER A 116 -11.99 -11.49 7.81
CA SER A 116 -11.93 -12.04 9.17
C SER A 116 -12.75 -11.24 10.19
N GLY A 117 -13.56 -11.96 10.95
CA GLY A 117 -14.30 -11.43 12.10
C GLY A 117 -13.43 -11.08 13.32
N GLY A 118 -12.12 -11.33 13.30
CA GLY A 118 -11.19 -10.96 14.38
C GLY A 118 -10.61 -12.17 15.13
N ALA A 119 -10.47 -12.04 16.45
CA ALA A 119 -9.92 -13.10 17.30
C ALA A 119 -10.93 -14.23 17.51
N ARG A 120 -10.46 -15.48 17.50
CA ARG A 120 -11.30 -16.64 17.88
C ARG A 120 -11.44 -16.67 19.40
N ILE A 121 -12.59 -16.19 19.88
CA ILE A 121 -12.88 -16.03 21.31
C ILE A 121 -12.76 -17.36 22.07
N GLN A 122 -13.12 -18.47 21.42
CA GLN A 122 -13.05 -19.82 22.00
C GLN A 122 -11.61 -20.26 22.35
N GLU A 123 -10.58 -19.66 21.74
CA GLU A 123 -9.17 -19.95 22.05
C GLU A 123 -8.54 -18.89 22.98
N GLY A 124 -9.31 -17.86 23.33
CA GLY A 124 -8.90 -16.83 24.29
C GLY A 124 -7.52 -16.23 24.02
N VAL A 125 -6.62 -16.38 24.98
CA VAL A 125 -5.28 -15.77 24.95
C VAL A 125 -4.41 -16.32 23.82
N GLU A 126 -4.62 -17.57 23.37
CA GLU A 126 -3.82 -18.15 22.27
C GLU A 126 -4.07 -17.39 20.96
N SER A 127 -5.32 -16.99 20.69
CA SER A 127 -5.65 -16.15 19.54
C SER A 127 -4.97 -14.78 19.60
N LEU A 128 -4.96 -14.14 20.78
CA LEU A 128 -4.31 -12.85 20.96
C LEU A 128 -2.77 -12.94 20.84
N ALA A 129 -2.17 -14.01 21.33
CA ALA A 129 -0.75 -14.29 21.16
C ALA A 129 -0.41 -14.49 19.67
N GLY A 130 -1.26 -15.21 18.93
CA GLY A 130 -1.12 -15.37 17.48
C GLY A 130 -1.14 -14.04 16.72
N TYR A 131 -2.00 -13.10 17.12
CA TYR A 131 -1.95 -11.73 16.57
C TYR A 131 -0.62 -11.04 16.84
N ALA A 132 -0.13 -11.09 18.08
CA ALA A 132 1.13 -10.48 18.46
C ALA A 132 2.31 -11.03 17.64
N ASP A 133 2.32 -12.34 17.38
CA ASP A 133 3.33 -13.01 16.55
C ASP A 133 3.33 -12.53 15.09
N ILE A 134 2.15 -12.30 14.52
CA ILE A 134 2.01 -11.71 13.18
C ILE A 134 2.50 -10.25 13.18
N PHE A 135 2.09 -9.45 14.17
CA PHE A 135 2.46 -8.04 14.24
C PHE A 135 3.97 -7.85 14.37
N LEU A 136 4.62 -8.69 15.19
CA LEU A 136 6.08 -8.70 15.31
C LEU A 136 6.73 -8.94 13.94
N ARG A 137 6.23 -9.91 13.16
CA ARG A 137 6.75 -10.18 11.81
C ARG A 137 6.47 -9.04 10.84
N ASN A 138 5.34 -8.35 10.95
CA ASN A 138 5.09 -7.17 10.12
C ASN A 138 6.15 -6.09 10.36
N VAL A 139 6.49 -5.86 11.63
CA VAL A 139 7.53 -4.89 12.02
C VAL A 139 8.90 -5.35 11.51
N LEU A 140 9.26 -6.62 11.69
CA LEU A 140 10.54 -7.17 11.24
C LEU A 140 10.68 -7.17 9.70
N CYS A 141 9.58 -7.35 8.97
CA CYS A 141 9.55 -7.31 7.51
C CYS A 141 9.48 -5.88 6.94
N SER A 142 9.20 -4.87 7.76
CA SER A 142 9.01 -3.49 7.30
C SER A 142 10.28 -2.92 6.68
N GLY A 143 10.20 -2.53 5.39
CA GLY A 143 11.34 -2.07 4.61
C GLY A 143 12.34 -3.17 4.23
N VAL A 144 11.98 -4.47 4.40
CA VAL A 144 12.78 -5.63 3.97
C VAL A 144 12.13 -6.28 2.75
N VAL A 145 10.85 -6.64 2.88
CA VAL A 145 10.01 -7.15 1.78
C VAL A 145 8.73 -6.33 1.71
N PRO A 146 8.18 -6.05 0.52
CA PRO A 146 6.92 -5.34 0.43
C PRO A 146 5.78 -6.13 1.07
N GLN A 147 4.98 -5.47 1.89
CA GLN A 147 3.83 -6.03 2.57
C GLN A 147 2.56 -5.35 2.09
N ILE A 148 1.62 -6.12 1.54
CA ILE A 148 0.38 -5.60 0.98
C ILE A 148 -0.82 -6.29 1.63
N SER A 149 -1.77 -5.50 2.10
CA SER A 149 -3.05 -5.97 2.63
C SER A 149 -4.18 -5.56 1.71
N LEU A 150 -4.98 -6.54 1.26
CA LEU A 150 -6.23 -6.29 0.57
C LEU A 150 -7.39 -6.72 1.47
N ILE A 151 -8.26 -5.78 1.84
CA ILE A 151 -9.43 -6.02 2.68
C ILE A 151 -10.62 -6.32 1.77
N MET A 152 -11.08 -7.57 1.80
CA MET A 152 -12.10 -8.12 0.90
C MET A 152 -13.34 -8.60 1.67
N GLY A 153 -13.49 -8.13 2.90
CA GLY A 153 -14.55 -8.53 3.80
C GLY A 153 -14.50 -7.79 5.14
N PRO A 154 -15.18 -8.30 6.16
CA PRO A 154 -15.07 -7.80 7.52
C PRO A 154 -13.61 -7.86 8.00
N CYS A 155 -13.17 -6.82 8.70
CA CYS A 155 -11.87 -6.79 9.36
C CYS A 155 -12.03 -5.98 10.66
N ALA A 156 -12.20 -6.68 11.79
CA ALA A 156 -12.55 -6.04 13.06
C ALA A 156 -11.57 -6.40 14.19
N GLY A 157 -11.42 -5.48 15.15
CA GLY A 157 -10.63 -5.71 16.36
C GLY A 157 -9.15 -5.96 16.03
N GLY A 158 -8.62 -7.10 16.48
CA GLY A 158 -7.23 -7.48 16.25
C GLY A 158 -6.83 -7.56 14.77
N ALA A 159 -7.77 -7.90 13.89
CA ALA A 159 -7.51 -8.09 12.47
C ALA A 159 -7.02 -6.82 11.76
N VAL A 160 -7.31 -5.63 12.29
CA VAL A 160 -6.98 -4.36 11.63
C VAL A 160 -5.53 -3.93 11.82
N TYR A 161 -4.84 -4.47 12.83
CA TYR A 161 -3.50 -3.99 13.20
C TYR A 161 -2.43 -4.46 12.23
N SER A 162 -2.51 -5.70 11.70
CA SER A 162 -1.57 -6.17 10.68
C SER A 162 -1.66 -5.32 9.41
N PRO A 163 -2.86 -5.09 8.82
CA PRO A 163 -3.03 -4.14 7.71
C PRO A 163 -2.55 -2.73 8.00
N ALA A 164 -2.68 -2.24 9.23
CA ALA A 164 -2.16 -0.93 9.62
C ALA A 164 -0.62 -0.86 9.61
N LEU A 165 0.06 -2.00 9.82
CA LEU A 165 1.52 -2.13 9.81
C LEU A 165 2.10 -2.44 8.42
N THR A 166 1.30 -3.00 7.50
CA THR A 166 1.73 -3.25 6.11
C THR A 166 1.92 -1.96 5.31
N ASP A 167 2.69 -2.01 4.22
CA ASP A 167 3.05 -0.83 3.43
C ASP A 167 1.84 -0.23 2.71
N PHE A 168 1.04 -1.09 2.07
CA PHE A 168 -0.17 -0.69 1.34
C PHE A 168 -1.38 -1.50 1.78
N THR A 169 -2.48 -0.79 1.93
CA THR A 169 -3.78 -1.32 2.34
C THR A 169 -4.80 -0.90 1.30
N PHE A 170 -5.39 -1.86 0.62
CA PHE A 170 -6.44 -1.66 -0.36
C PHE A 170 -7.76 -2.25 0.15
N MET A 171 -8.88 -1.73 -0.33
CA MET A 171 -10.21 -2.16 0.11
C MET A 171 -11.13 -2.44 -1.08
N VAL A 172 -12.11 -3.32 -0.90
CA VAL A 172 -13.20 -3.53 -1.87
C VAL A 172 -14.43 -2.75 -1.42
N LYS A 173 -15.01 -1.94 -2.30
CA LYS A 173 -16.17 -1.10 -1.98
C LYS A 173 -17.39 -1.98 -1.63
N ASN A 174 -18.20 -1.52 -0.68
CA ASN A 174 -19.48 -2.10 -0.25
C ASN A 174 -19.39 -3.50 0.41
N THR A 175 -18.31 -4.26 0.23
CA THR A 175 -18.15 -5.61 0.80
C THR A 175 -17.11 -5.68 1.90
N SER A 176 -16.26 -4.65 2.06
CA SER A 176 -15.21 -4.60 3.08
C SER A 176 -15.37 -3.45 4.06
N TYR A 177 -14.96 -3.68 5.31
CA TYR A 177 -14.92 -2.66 6.35
C TYR A 177 -13.80 -2.95 7.35
N LEU A 178 -13.26 -1.89 7.94
CA LEU A 178 -12.13 -1.93 8.86
C LEU A 178 -12.40 -1.06 10.09
N PHE A 179 -12.44 -1.64 11.29
CA PHE A 179 -12.58 -0.86 12.53
C PHE A 179 -12.05 -1.62 13.75
N ILE A 180 -11.57 -0.89 14.75
CA ILE A 180 -11.12 -1.48 16.02
C ILE A 180 -12.33 -2.01 16.79
N THR A 181 -13.38 -1.20 16.91
CA THR A 181 -14.57 -1.49 17.70
C THR A 181 -15.80 -1.43 16.80
N GLY A 182 -16.65 -2.45 16.85
CA GLY A 182 -17.83 -2.53 15.99
C GLY A 182 -18.94 -1.54 16.36
N PRO A 183 -19.88 -1.25 15.42
CA PRO A 183 -20.94 -0.28 15.63
C PRO A 183 -21.82 -0.55 16.85
N ASP A 184 -22.13 -1.82 17.14
CA ASP A 184 -22.97 -2.19 18.29
C ASP A 184 -22.33 -1.76 19.62
N VAL A 185 -21.00 -1.90 19.72
CA VAL A 185 -20.24 -1.49 20.90
C VAL A 185 -20.16 0.04 20.96
N VAL A 186 -19.93 0.72 19.83
CA VAL A 186 -19.95 2.19 19.75
C VAL A 186 -21.29 2.73 20.27
N LYS A 187 -22.40 2.21 19.75
CA LYS A 187 -23.75 2.58 20.20
C LYS A 187 -23.94 2.38 21.70
N SER A 188 -23.50 1.25 22.24
CA SER A 188 -23.66 0.94 23.67
C SER A 188 -22.88 1.87 24.60
N VAL A 189 -21.76 2.44 24.13
CA VAL A 189 -20.85 3.27 24.95
C VAL A 189 -21.08 4.76 24.73
N THR A 190 -21.29 5.19 23.49
CA THR A 190 -21.40 6.61 23.13
C THR A 190 -22.83 7.07 22.85
N ASN A 191 -23.80 6.14 22.74
CA ASN A 191 -25.17 6.39 22.26
C ASN A 191 -25.21 6.96 20.82
N GLU A 192 -24.15 6.78 20.03
CA GLU A 192 -24.12 7.19 18.63
C GLU A 192 -24.57 6.04 17.72
N ASP A 193 -25.59 6.29 16.91
CA ASP A 193 -26.05 5.38 15.86
C ASP A 193 -25.22 5.58 14.59
N VAL A 194 -24.25 4.69 14.37
CA VAL A 194 -23.39 4.67 13.18
C VAL A 194 -23.51 3.33 12.46
N THR A 195 -23.56 3.36 11.13
CA THR A 195 -23.53 2.13 10.32
C THR A 195 -22.11 1.61 10.11
N GLN A 196 -21.95 0.32 9.75
CA GLN A 196 -20.63 -0.26 9.42
C GLN A 196 -19.91 0.53 8.31
N GLU A 197 -20.63 0.92 7.26
CA GLU A 197 -20.07 1.69 6.14
C GLU A 197 -19.63 3.10 6.56
N GLN A 198 -20.40 3.77 7.42
CA GLN A 198 -20.01 5.08 7.94
C GLN A 198 -18.79 4.98 8.85
N LEU A 199 -18.75 3.96 9.72
CA LEU A 199 -17.70 3.79 10.71
C LEU A 199 -16.35 3.39 10.09
N GLY A 200 -16.38 2.42 9.17
CA GLY A 200 -15.16 1.80 8.65
C GLY A 200 -15.25 1.33 7.21
N GLY A 201 -16.19 1.85 6.43
CA GLY A 201 -16.31 1.54 5.01
C GLY A 201 -15.14 2.07 4.19
N ALA A 202 -15.01 1.55 2.97
CA ALA A 202 -13.92 1.92 2.05
C ALA A 202 -13.84 3.43 1.82
N LYS A 203 -14.98 4.11 1.66
CA LYS A 203 -15.03 5.57 1.45
C LYS A 203 -14.44 6.35 2.63
N THR A 204 -14.78 5.95 3.86
CA THR A 204 -14.26 6.56 5.09
C THR A 204 -12.74 6.42 5.15
N HIS A 205 -12.20 5.25 4.79
CA HIS A 205 -10.76 5.02 4.84
C HIS A 205 -9.96 5.65 3.70
N THR A 206 -10.54 5.79 2.50
CA THR A 206 -9.87 6.42 1.36
C THR A 206 -9.98 7.94 1.32
N ALA A 207 -10.95 8.54 2.01
CA ALA A 207 -11.20 9.98 1.94
C ALA A 207 -10.96 10.72 3.27
N VAL A 208 -11.23 10.09 4.42
CA VAL A 208 -11.22 10.76 5.73
C VAL A 208 -10.04 10.34 6.58
N SER A 209 -9.88 9.05 6.85
CA SER A 209 -8.84 8.59 7.79
C SER A 209 -7.47 8.37 7.16
N GLY A 210 -7.41 8.06 5.85
CA GLY A 210 -6.15 7.77 5.16
C GLY A 210 -5.54 6.42 5.50
N VAL A 211 -6.31 5.49 6.09
CA VAL A 211 -5.85 4.12 6.36
C VAL A 211 -5.77 3.29 5.08
N ALA A 212 -6.74 3.47 4.17
CA ALA A 212 -6.76 2.79 2.89
C ALA A 212 -6.13 3.66 1.79
N HIS A 213 -5.25 3.03 1.01
CA HIS A 213 -4.48 3.69 -0.04
C HIS A 213 -5.27 3.80 -1.35
N ARG A 214 -6.17 2.86 -1.60
CA ARG A 214 -7.11 2.86 -2.73
C ARG A 214 -8.26 1.90 -2.43
N ALA A 215 -9.41 2.12 -3.08
CA ALA A 215 -10.53 1.20 -3.03
C ALA A 215 -10.99 0.85 -4.46
N PHE A 216 -11.38 -0.42 -4.65
CA PHE A 216 -11.75 -1.02 -5.93
C PHE A 216 -13.22 -1.45 -5.94
N GLU A 217 -13.80 -1.64 -7.12
CA GLU A 217 -15.26 -1.86 -7.25
C GLU A 217 -15.70 -3.23 -6.75
N ASN A 218 -14.89 -4.27 -6.98
CA ASN A 218 -15.18 -5.65 -6.59
C ASN A 218 -13.88 -6.46 -6.44
N ASP A 219 -14.00 -7.72 -5.99
CA ASP A 219 -12.88 -8.62 -5.75
C ASP A 219 -12.01 -8.83 -7.01
N ILE A 220 -12.62 -8.97 -8.19
CA ILE A 220 -11.89 -9.20 -9.45
C ILE A 220 -11.09 -7.96 -9.83
N ASP A 221 -11.73 -6.79 -9.83
CA ASP A 221 -11.09 -5.50 -10.09
C ASP A 221 -9.92 -5.26 -9.13
N ALA A 222 -10.11 -5.53 -7.84
CA ALA A 222 -9.07 -5.37 -6.83
C ALA A 222 -7.84 -6.27 -7.08
N LEU A 223 -8.06 -7.54 -7.42
CA LEU A 223 -6.97 -8.50 -7.64
C LEU A 223 -6.23 -8.21 -8.95
N LEU A 224 -6.91 -7.79 -10.01
CA LEU A 224 -6.27 -7.37 -11.26
C LEU A 224 -5.43 -6.11 -11.09
N ASN A 225 -5.96 -5.09 -10.40
CA ASN A 225 -5.19 -3.88 -10.07
C ASN A 225 -4.01 -4.19 -9.14
N LEU A 226 -4.15 -5.15 -8.22
CA LEU A 226 -3.05 -5.59 -7.38
C LEU A 226 -1.93 -6.24 -8.21
N ARG A 227 -2.25 -7.03 -9.24
CA ARG A 227 -1.26 -7.58 -10.18
C ARG A 227 -0.54 -6.48 -10.96
N GLU A 228 -1.26 -5.44 -11.38
CA GLU A 228 -0.65 -4.27 -12.04
C GLU A 228 0.27 -3.52 -11.07
N PHE A 229 -0.21 -3.24 -9.86
CA PHE A 229 0.55 -2.58 -8.80
C PHE A 229 1.84 -3.33 -8.46
N PHE A 230 1.78 -4.66 -8.39
CA PHE A 230 2.91 -5.53 -8.12
C PHE A 230 4.07 -5.35 -9.13
N ASN A 231 3.76 -4.94 -10.37
CA ASN A 231 4.77 -4.67 -11.39
C ASN A 231 5.55 -3.38 -11.17
N TYR A 232 5.20 -2.53 -10.20
CA TYR A 232 6.02 -1.38 -9.84
C TYR A 232 7.06 -1.72 -8.76
N LEU A 233 6.78 -2.72 -7.92
CA LEU A 233 7.55 -2.98 -6.72
C LEU A 233 8.73 -3.95 -6.97
N PRO A 234 9.88 -3.76 -6.30
CA PRO A 234 10.91 -4.81 -6.21
C PRO A 234 10.43 -5.98 -5.35
N LEU A 235 11.15 -7.12 -5.37
CA LEU A 235 10.81 -8.25 -4.51
C LEU A 235 11.24 -8.05 -3.05
N SER A 236 12.35 -7.36 -2.86
CA SER A 236 12.91 -7.01 -1.56
C SER A 236 13.68 -5.68 -1.65
N ASN A 237 14.17 -5.19 -0.51
CA ASN A 237 15.05 -4.03 -0.46
C ASN A 237 16.45 -4.25 -1.05
N ARG A 238 16.78 -5.48 -1.48
CA ARG A 238 18.05 -5.81 -2.15
C ARG A 238 17.89 -5.94 -3.67
N ASP A 239 16.67 -6.17 -4.13
CA ASP A 239 16.38 -6.36 -5.55
C ASP A 239 16.04 -5.02 -6.21
N PRO A 240 16.44 -4.81 -7.48
CA PRO A 240 15.94 -3.68 -8.24
C PRO A 240 14.45 -3.85 -8.54
N ALA A 241 13.76 -2.72 -8.73
CA ALA A 241 12.41 -2.74 -9.30
C ALA A 241 12.45 -3.36 -10.71
N PRO A 242 11.39 -4.05 -11.15
CA PRO A 242 11.33 -4.66 -12.48
C PRO A 242 11.46 -3.59 -13.56
N VAL A 243 12.17 -3.93 -14.63
CA VAL A 243 12.26 -3.11 -15.84
C VAL A 243 11.32 -3.68 -16.87
N CYS A 244 10.40 -2.85 -17.37
CA CYS A 244 9.48 -3.21 -18.44
C CYS A 244 10.04 -2.73 -19.77
N GLU A 245 9.71 -3.43 -20.85
CA GLU A 245 9.92 -2.90 -22.19
C GLU A 245 9.11 -1.61 -22.34
N CYS A 246 9.72 -0.59 -22.95
CA CYS A 246 9.09 0.71 -23.14
C CYS A 246 9.18 1.08 -24.62
N HIS A 247 8.03 1.38 -25.21
CA HIS A 247 7.93 1.82 -26.60
C HIS A 247 7.80 3.35 -26.71
N ASP A 248 7.67 4.08 -25.59
CA ASP A 248 7.62 5.54 -25.58
C ASP A 248 9.03 6.12 -25.84
N PRO A 249 9.21 6.96 -26.88
CA PRO A 249 10.50 7.56 -27.17
C PRO A 249 11.00 8.46 -26.02
N SER A 250 12.17 8.13 -25.47
CA SER A 250 12.81 8.93 -24.41
C SER A 250 13.09 10.40 -24.75
N ASN A 251 13.03 10.76 -26.04
CA ASN A 251 13.20 12.12 -26.56
C ASN A 251 11.89 12.74 -27.08
N ARG A 252 10.73 12.17 -26.72
CA ARG A 252 9.41 12.73 -27.05
C ARG A 252 9.32 14.18 -26.56
N LEU A 253 8.99 15.08 -27.47
CA LEU A 253 8.65 16.46 -27.11
C LEU A 253 7.23 16.48 -26.54
N VAL A 254 7.02 17.35 -25.55
CA VAL A 254 5.73 17.52 -24.88
C VAL A 254 5.34 19.00 -24.93
N PRO A 255 4.88 19.51 -26.09
CA PRO A 255 4.59 20.94 -26.27
C PRO A 255 3.53 21.48 -25.30
N GLU A 256 2.67 20.61 -24.77
CA GLU A 256 1.64 20.97 -23.80
C GLU A 256 2.23 21.59 -22.53
N LEU A 257 3.44 21.19 -22.14
CA LEU A 257 4.15 21.73 -20.96
C LEU A 257 4.51 23.20 -21.09
N ASP A 258 4.61 23.75 -22.31
CA ASP A 258 4.86 25.18 -22.52
C ASP A 258 3.65 26.05 -22.12
N THR A 259 2.46 25.45 -22.03
CA THR A 259 1.19 26.16 -21.82
C THR A 259 0.42 25.73 -20.57
N VAL A 260 0.79 24.59 -19.97
CA VAL A 260 0.08 24.00 -18.82
C VAL A 260 0.06 24.91 -17.59
N VAL A 261 1.14 25.66 -17.36
CA VAL A 261 1.24 26.60 -16.24
C VAL A 261 0.70 27.96 -16.68
N PRO A 262 -0.41 28.44 -16.08
CA PRO A 262 -0.98 29.73 -16.45
C PRO A 262 0.00 30.87 -16.19
N VAL A 263 -0.01 31.88 -17.08
CA VAL A 263 0.77 33.11 -16.89
C VAL A 263 0.30 33.89 -15.66
N GLU A 264 -1.01 33.82 -15.38
CA GLU A 264 -1.64 34.43 -14.22
C GLU A 264 -1.36 33.60 -12.95
N SER A 265 -0.76 34.23 -11.93
CA SER A 265 -0.27 33.53 -10.73
C SER A 265 -1.37 33.01 -9.80
N THR A 266 -2.60 33.46 -9.95
CA THR A 266 -3.77 33.04 -9.15
C THR A 266 -4.52 31.86 -9.75
N LYS A 267 -4.26 31.53 -11.02
CA LYS A 267 -4.97 30.47 -11.73
C LYS A 267 -4.28 29.13 -11.49
N ALA A 268 -5.03 28.18 -10.93
CA ALA A 268 -4.57 26.82 -10.72
C ALA A 268 -4.56 25.98 -12.02
N TYR A 269 -3.73 24.95 -12.04
CA TYR A 269 -3.66 23.92 -13.09
C TYR A 269 -3.61 22.53 -12.47
N ASP A 270 -3.81 21.48 -13.27
CA ASP A 270 -3.72 20.11 -12.78
C ASP A 270 -2.29 19.60 -12.80
N MET A 271 -1.77 19.17 -11.65
CA MET A 271 -0.48 18.50 -11.61
C MET A 271 -0.51 17.13 -12.32
N LEU A 272 -1.67 16.47 -12.38
CA LEU A 272 -1.81 15.19 -13.08
C LEU A 272 -1.60 15.35 -14.59
N ASP A 273 -2.00 16.48 -15.18
CA ASP A 273 -1.77 16.75 -16.60
C ASP A 273 -0.26 16.75 -16.92
N ILE A 274 0.56 17.30 -16.02
CA ILE A 274 2.02 17.28 -16.14
C ILE A 274 2.57 15.86 -15.99
N ILE A 275 2.13 15.15 -14.94
CA ILE A 275 2.59 13.79 -14.64
C ILE A 275 2.28 12.85 -15.81
N HIS A 276 1.03 12.79 -16.27
CA HIS A 276 0.64 11.94 -17.40
C HIS A 276 1.37 12.31 -18.69
N SER A 277 1.75 13.58 -18.87
CA SER A 277 2.41 13.99 -20.11
C SER A 277 3.88 13.52 -20.19
N ILE A 278 4.56 13.34 -19.05
CA ILE A 278 5.99 13.02 -18.99
C ILE A 278 6.33 11.54 -18.75
N VAL A 279 5.43 10.79 -18.10
CA VAL A 279 5.65 9.38 -17.78
C VAL A 279 5.43 8.51 -19.01
N ASP A 280 6.08 7.34 -19.03
CA ASP A 280 5.95 6.36 -20.10
C ASP A 280 4.48 6.01 -20.32
N GLU A 281 4.03 6.04 -21.58
CA GLU A 281 2.68 5.63 -22.00
C GLU A 281 1.54 6.39 -21.29
N ARG A 282 1.88 7.50 -20.61
CA ARG A 282 0.96 8.27 -19.76
C ARG A 282 0.38 7.47 -18.59
N GLU A 283 1.02 6.36 -18.20
CA GLU A 283 0.56 5.50 -17.11
C GLU A 283 1.05 5.98 -15.74
N PHE A 284 0.12 6.18 -14.81
CA PHE A 284 0.40 6.58 -13.45
C PHE A 284 -0.52 5.86 -12.47
N PHE A 285 0.06 5.03 -11.60
CA PHE A 285 -0.65 4.40 -10.51
C PHE A 285 -0.69 5.31 -9.29
N GLU A 286 -1.71 6.17 -9.23
CA GLU A 286 -1.90 7.09 -8.11
C GLU A 286 -2.23 6.35 -6.81
N ILE A 287 -1.58 6.77 -5.72
CA ILE A 287 -1.77 6.29 -4.36
C ILE A 287 -2.51 7.36 -3.56
N MET A 288 -3.59 6.96 -2.89
CA MET A 288 -4.48 7.82 -2.09
C MET A 288 -5.10 8.98 -2.88
N PRO A 289 -5.77 8.73 -4.02
CA PRO A 289 -6.33 9.80 -4.87
C PRO A 289 -7.42 10.63 -4.18
N PHE A 290 -8.09 10.08 -3.16
CA PHE A 290 -9.20 10.75 -2.46
C PHE A 290 -8.81 11.31 -1.08
N TYR A 291 -7.58 11.08 -0.62
CA TYR A 291 -7.08 11.56 0.67
C TYR A 291 -5.94 12.57 0.48
N ALA A 292 -6.01 13.69 1.19
CA ALA A 292 -5.02 14.78 1.12
C ALA A 292 -4.69 15.15 -0.34
N ARG A 293 -5.73 15.51 -1.10
CA ARG A 293 -5.70 15.79 -2.54
C ARG A 293 -4.83 16.98 -2.96
N ASN A 294 -4.33 17.76 -2.00
CA ASN A 294 -3.35 18.83 -2.17
C ASN A 294 -1.93 18.33 -2.47
N ILE A 295 -1.66 17.02 -2.30
CA ILE A 295 -0.45 16.37 -2.78
C ILE A 295 -0.80 15.07 -3.52
N VAL A 296 -0.18 14.86 -4.67
CA VAL A 296 -0.26 13.66 -5.49
C VAL A 296 0.96 12.80 -5.19
N VAL A 297 0.74 11.50 -4.95
CA VAL A 297 1.82 10.51 -4.83
C VAL A 297 1.44 9.25 -5.58
N GLY A 298 2.41 8.55 -6.15
CA GLY A 298 2.14 7.32 -6.89
C GLY A 298 3.34 6.81 -7.67
N PHE A 299 3.15 5.70 -8.36
CA PHE A 299 4.19 5.05 -9.16
C PHE A 299 3.96 5.27 -10.65
N ALA A 300 5.04 5.48 -11.38
CA ALA A 300 5.05 5.52 -12.83
C ALA A 300 6.29 4.80 -13.37
N ARG A 301 6.46 4.81 -14.69
CA ARG A 301 7.71 4.41 -15.34
C ARG A 301 8.32 5.55 -16.14
N MET A 302 9.66 5.54 -16.20
CA MET A 302 10.42 6.32 -17.17
C MET A 302 11.48 5.44 -17.83
N ASN A 303 11.43 5.35 -19.15
CA ASN A 303 12.25 4.43 -19.94
C ASN A 303 12.22 2.99 -19.37
N GLY A 304 11.01 2.52 -19.02
CA GLY A 304 10.75 1.18 -18.51
C GLY A 304 11.07 0.95 -17.03
N ARG A 305 11.65 1.93 -16.33
CA ARG A 305 12.04 1.79 -14.91
C ARG A 305 11.02 2.44 -13.98
N THR A 306 10.68 1.78 -12.88
CA THR A 306 9.81 2.36 -11.84
C THR A 306 10.40 3.64 -11.26
N VAL A 307 9.57 4.67 -11.18
CA VAL A 307 9.83 5.92 -10.45
C VAL A 307 8.66 6.19 -9.49
N GLY A 308 8.96 6.70 -8.30
CA GLY A 308 7.97 7.28 -7.40
C GLY A 308 7.81 8.77 -7.69
N ILE A 309 6.58 9.25 -7.79
CA ILE A 309 6.28 10.66 -8.04
C ILE A 309 5.66 11.28 -6.79
N VAL A 310 6.10 12.48 -6.45
CA VAL A 310 5.50 13.35 -5.43
C VAL A 310 5.27 14.71 -6.04
N GLY A 311 4.03 15.21 -6.06
CA GLY A 311 3.71 16.49 -6.67
C GLY A 311 2.70 17.28 -5.87
N ASN A 312 2.92 18.59 -5.70
CA ASN A 312 1.88 19.47 -5.16
C ASN A 312 0.73 19.62 -6.17
N GLN A 313 -0.52 19.71 -5.69
CA GLN A 313 -1.70 19.87 -6.55
C GLN A 313 -2.32 21.27 -6.36
N PRO A 314 -2.02 22.25 -7.25
CA PRO A 314 -2.52 23.61 -7.12
C PRO A 314 -4.05 23.73 -7.17
N LYS A 315 -4.77 22.80 -7.83
CA LYS A 315 -6.25 22.80 -7.84
C LYS A 315 -6.87 22.59 -6.47
N VAL A 316 -6.11 22.10 -5.48
CA VAL A 316 -6.63 21.77 -4.15
C VAL A 316 -5.83 22.50 -3.08
N ALA A 317 -6.49 23.38 -2.34
CA ALA A 317 -5.87 24.21 -1.31
C ALA A 317 -4.61 24.94 -1.79
N SER A 318 -4.57 25.33 -3.07
CA SER A 318 -3.43 26.00 -3.71
C SER A 318 -2.11 25.21 -3.63
N GLY A 319 -2.15 23.88 -3.44
CA GLY A 319 -0.95 23.06 -3.26
C GLY A 319 -0.28 23.21 -1.88
N CYS A 320 -0.92 23.91 -0.93
CA CYS A 320 -0.42 24.08 0.44
C CYS A 320 -0.23 22.74 1.14
N LEU A 321 0.82 22.62 1.96
CA LEU A 321 1.03 21.45 2.80
C LEU A 321 0.29 21.56 4.14
N ASP A 322 -0.43 20.52 4.50
CA ASP A 322 -1.16 20.35 5.75
C ASP A 322 -0.73 19.04 6.45
N ILE A 323 -1.34 18.69 7.58
CA ILE A 323 -0.94 17.49 8.35
C ILE A 323 -1.12 16.22 7.51
N ASN A 324 -2.25 16.11 6.79
CA ASN A 324 -2.61 14.90 6.06
C ASN A 324 -1.72 14.68 4.83
N SER A 325 -1.48 15.72 4.03
CA SER A 325 -0.57 15.67 2.87
C SER A 325 0.87 15.40 3.30
N SER A 326 1.28 15.93 4.44
CA SER A 326 2.60 15.69 5.03
C SER A 326 2.79 14.22 5.42
N VAL A 327 1.82 13.60 6.09
CA VAL A 327 1.87 12.17 6.46
C VAL A 327 1.84 11.28 5.21
N LYS A 328 0.96 11.59 4.26
CA LYS A 328 0.85 10.90 2.96
C LYS A 328 2.19 10.92 2.21
N GLY A 329 2.76 12.09 1.98
CA GLY A 329 4.04 12.26 1.29
C GLY A 329 5.20 11.58 2.04
N ALA A 330 5.27 11.75 3.36
CA ALA A 330 6.34 11.19 4.18
C ALA A 330 6.38 9.66 4.14
N ARG A 331 5.21 9.00 4.27
CA ARG A 331 5.16 7.53 4.23
C ARG A 331 5.56 7.01 2.85
N PHE A 332 5.06 7.64 1.78
CA PHE A 332 5.38 7.26 0.41
C PHE A 332 6.89 7.41 0.10
N VAL A 333 7.50 8.53 0.49
CA VAL A 333 8.95 8.75 0.29
C VAL A 333 9.77 7.71 1.05
N ARG A 334 9.41 7.40 2.32
CA ARG A 334 10.12 6.38 3.11
C ARG A 334 10.00 4.99 2.51
N PHE A 335 8.84 4.64 1.96
CA PHE A 335 8.66 3.37 1.25
C PHE A 335 9.58 3.32 0.02
N CYS A 336 9.57 4.37 -0.82
CA CYS A 336 10.41 4.42 -2.01
C CYS A 336 11.91 4.33 -1.66
N ASP A 337 12.36 5.04 -0.62
CA ASP A 337 13.75 4.98 -0.15
C ASP A 337 14.15 3.58 0.34
N ALA A 338 13.28 2.93 1.14
CA ALA A 338 13.54 1.58 1.67
C ALA A 338 13.70 0.54 0.56
N PHE A 339 13.02 0.72 -0.57
CA PHE A 339 13.01 -0.20 -1.70
C PHE A 339 13.81 0.30 -2.91
N ASN A 340 14.66 1.31 -2.73
CA ASN A 340 15.53 1.88 -3.77
C ASN A 340 14.79 2.35 -5.03
N ILE A 341 13.55 2.82 -4.88
CA ILE A 341 12.76 3.40 -5.97
C ILE A 341 13.13 4.88 -6.09
N PRO A 342 13.62 5.35 -7.26
CA PRO A 342 13.97 6.75 -7.46
C PRO A 342 12.74 7.66 -7.35
N LEU A 343 12.93 8.85 -6.80
CA LEU A 343 11.87 9.83 -6.60
C LEU A 343 12.01 11.01 -7.58
N ILE A 344 10.88 11.38 -8.18
CA ILE A 344 10.71 12.61 -8.97
C ILE A 344 9.74 13.51 -8.20
N THR A 345 10.16 14.76 -7.97
CA THR A 345 9.35 15.70 -7.21
C THR A 345 8.98 16.93 -8.03
N PHE A 346 7.67 17.17 -8.16
CA PHE A 346 7.10 18.38 -8.77
C PHE A 346 6.72 19.38 -7.70
N VAL A 347 7.37 20.54 -7.72
CA VAL A 347 7.26 21.54 -6.65
C VAL A 347 6.43 22.72 -7.11
N ASP A 348 5.24 22.86 -6.53
CA ASP A 348 4.39 24.05 -6.62
C ASP A 348 3.67 24.27 -5.29
N VAL A 349 4.43 24.74 -4.30
CA VAL A 349 3.99 24.89 -2.92
C VAL A 349 4.12 26.35 -2.48
N PRO A 350 3.02 27.03 -2.10
CA PRO A 350 3.09 28.39 -1.57
C PRO A 350 3.50 28.41 -0.09
N GLY A 351 3.39 27.29 0.61
CA GLY A 351 3.75 27.15 2.03
C GLY A 351 2.91 26.10 2.75
N PHE A 352 2.88 26.18 4.07
CA PHE A 352 2.00 25.36 4.90
C PHE A 352 0.66 26.08 5.12
N LEU A 353 -0.43 25.31 5.17
CA LEU A 353 -1.75 25.86 5.49
C LEU A 353 -1.71 26.49 6.90
N PRO A 354 -2.10 27.77 7.06
CA PRO A 354 -2.28 28.38 8.38
C PRO A 354 -3.37 27.61 9.13
N ALA A 355 -3.15 27.28 10.40
CA ALA A 355 -4.16 26.64 11.24
C ALA A 355 -4.58 27.59 12.36
N ASP A 356 -5.90 27.76 12.55
CA ASP A 356 -6.50 28.64 13.58
C ASP A 356 -6.22 28.16 15.02
N ARG A 357 -5.68 26.95 15.20
CA ARG A 357 -5.22 26.43 16.49
C ARG A 357 -3.73 26.15 16.42
N PRO A 358 -2.90 26.67 17.35
CA PRO A 358 -1.52 26.25 17.50
C PRO A 358 -1.50 24.82 18.04
N SER A 359 -1.62 23.83 17.15
CA SER A 359 -1.54 22.42 17.53
C SER A 359 -0.10 21.94 17.45
N TYR A 360 0.40 21.33 18.52
CA TYR A 360 1.71 20.69 18.61
C TYR A 360 2.00 19.72 17.45
N SER A 361 0.95 19.15 16.87
CA SER A 361 1.01 18.29 15.67
C SER A 361 1.52 19.02 14.43
N VAL A 362 1.21 20.31 14.22
CA VAL A 362 1.71 21.07 13.06
C VAL A 362 3.23 21.24 13.12
N PHE A 363 3.83 21.46 14.29
CA PHE A 363 5.28 21.63 14.41
C PHE A 363 6.07 20.33 14.19
N ARG A 364 5.62 19.19 14.76
CA ARG A 364 6.22 17.87 14.47
C ARG A 364 6.06 17.48 12.99
N THR A 365 4.92 17.81 12.41
CA THR A 365 4.63 17.50 11.00
C THR A 365 5.45 18.37 10.06
N LYS A 366 5.59 19.67 10.37
CA LYS A 366 6.56 20.56 9.72
C LYS A 366 7.97 19.96 9.79
N GLN A 367 8.45 19.51 10.96
CA GLN A 367 9.79 18.89 11.05
C GLN A 367 9.94 17.62 10.19
N ARG A 368 8.94 16.73 10.16
CA ARG A 368 8.97 15.53 9.29
C ARG A 368 9.06 15.89 7.80
N VAL A 369 8.34 16.92 7.37
CA VAL A 369 8.33 17.38 5.98
C VAL A 369 9.57 18.21 5.66
N THR A 370 9.93 19.19 6.48
CA THR A 370 11.12 20.01 6.26
C THR A 370 12.39 19.16 6.25
N SER A 371 12.48 18.05 7.01
CA SER A 371 13.59 17.08 6.89
C SER A 371 13.55 16.24 5.61
N LEU A 372 12.36 15.99 5.03
CA LEU A 372 12.18 15.38 3.70
C LEU A 372 12.51 16.34 2.53
N TRP A 373 12.48 17.66 2.75
CA TRP A 373 12.83 18.65 1.73
C TRP A 373 14.25 19.21 1.91
N HIS A 374 14.76 19.25 3.15
CA HIS A 374 16.15 19.51 3.51
C HIS A 374 16.86 18.17 3.78
N PHE A 375 17.06 17.37 2.73
CA PHE A 375 17.86 16.13 2.73
C PHE A 375 19.36 16.43 2.91
N ARG A 376 19.72 17.04 4.04
CA ARG A 376 21.12 17.21 4.47
C ARG A 376 21.33 16.83 5.94
N ASP A 377 20.32 16.99 6.80
CA ASP A 377 20.49 16.80 8.26
C ASP A 377 20.09 15.42 8.80
N HIS A 378 19.38 14.59 8.02
CA HIS A 378 19.00 13.24 8.49
C HIS A 378 20.15 12.21 8.51
N PHE A 379 21.35 12.59 8.07
CA PHE A 379 22.57 11.78 8.15
C PHE A 379 23.36 11.94 9.45
N ARG A 380 22.94 12.79 10.41
CA ARG A 380 23.69 12.94 11.68
C ARG A 380 23.40 11.87 12.74
N ASN A 381 22.30 11.11 12.62
CA ASN A 381 21.88 10.13 13.62
C ASN A 381 21.80 8.68 13.09
N LEU A 382 22.40 8.39 11.94
CA LEU A 382 22.66 7.02 11.49
C LEU A 382 24.14 6.74 11.70
N ASP A 383 24.42 5.70 12.48
CA ASP A 383 25.73 5.36 13.02
C ASP A 383 26.89 5.49 12.02
N LEU A 384 27.86 6.30 12.43
CA LEU A 384 29.20 6.40 11.89
C LEU A 384 29.95 5.08 12.16
N ASN A 385 29.84 4.07 11.29
CA ASN A 385 30.85 2.99 11.18
C ASN A 385 30.77 2.08 9.94
N SER A 386 30.25 2.57 8.81
CA SER A 386 30.29 1.81 7.54
C SER A 386 30.65 2.70 6.35
N TYR A 387 31.82 3.34 6.45
CA TYR A 387 32.51 3.94 5.30
C TYR A 387 33.12 2.82 4.44
N SER A 388 32.40 2.39 3.39
CA SER A 388 32.92 1.90 2.10
C SER A 388 31.90 1.02 1.36
N LYS A 389 30.85 1.64 0.82
CA LYS A 389 29.99 1.20 -0.32
C LYS A 389 28.64 1.92 -0.23
N ILE A 390 28.64 3.24 -0.38
CA ILE A 390 27.41 4.00 -0.64
C ILE A 390 27.40 4.25 -2.14
N GLN A 391 26.70 3.37 -2.87
CA GLN A 391 26.40 3.57 -4.29
C GLN A 391 25.61 4.88 -4.46
N GLU A 392 25.93 5.60 -5.53
CA GLU A 392 25.36 6.87 -5.96
C GLU A 392 23.83 6.81 -5.99
N ARG A 393 23.15 7.61 -5.14
CA ARG A 393 21.70 7.78 -5.13
C ARG A 393 21.31 9.01 -5.97
N SER A 394 20.42 8.84 -6.95
CA SER A 394 19.97 9.91 -7.86
C SER A 394 18.63 10.48 -7.39
N TYR A 395 18.58 11.78 -7.07
CA TYR A 395 17.35 12.53 -6.77
C TYR A 395 17.15 13.58 -7.87
N LEU A 396 15.94 13.66 -8.46
CA LEU A 396 15.60 14.69 -9.44
C LEU A 396 14.54 15.63 -8.88
N HIS A 397 14.94 16.87 -8.64
CA HIS A 397 14.03 17.98 -8.34
C HIS A 397 13.62 18.69 -9.62
N VAL A 398 12.31 18.91 -9.79
CA VAL A 398 11.72 19.76 -10.83
C VAL A 398 10.95 20.88 -10.12
N ALA A 399 11.57 22.05 -10.01
CA ALA A 399 10.92 23.28 -9.53
C ALA A 399 10.58 24.18 -10.74
N ASN A 400 9.77 25.25 -10.62
CA ASN A 400 9.32 26.09 -11.77
C ASN A 400 9.64 27.61 -11.58
N GLN A 401 10.31 28.20 -12.57
CA GLN A 401 10.61 29.64 -12.75
C GLN A 401 10.49 30.00 -14.24
N LYS A 402 9.94 31.19 -14.50
CA LYS A 402 9.54 31.65 -15.84
C LYS A 402 10.60 31.47 -16.95
N GLY A 403 10.13 30.94 -18.07
CA GLY A 403 10.61 31.27 -19.42
C GLY A 403 11.55 30.24 -20.05
N TYR A 404 11.02 29.50 -21.02
CA TYR A 404 11.66 28.54 -21.95
C TYR A 404 11.93 27.12 -21.41
N LEU A 405 10.95 26.23 -21.61
CA LEU A 405 11.05 24.77 -21.46
C LEU A 405 11.39 24.09 -22.81
N SER A 406 12.45 24.51 -23.50
CA SER A 406 12.67 24.02 -24.88
C SER A 406 13.52 22.75 -25.00
N ARG A 407 14.19 22.27 -23.94
CA ARG A 407 15.04 21.05 -24.01
C ARG A 407 15.16 20.31 -22.68
N VAL A 408 14.47 19.18 -22.55
CA VAL A 408 14.84 18.12 -21.60
C VAL A 408 15.84 17.21 -22.31
N ARG A 409 17.11 17.20 -21.88
CA ARG A 409 18.13 16.27 -22.38
C ARG A 409 18.57 15.36 -21.23
N TRP A 410 18.17 14.09 -21.31
CA TRP A 410 18.65 13.05 -20.42
C TRP A 410 19.99 12.51 -20.95
N ASN A 411 21.09 12.75 -20.22
CA ASN A 411 22.39 12.20 -20.58
C ASN A 411 22.59 10.86 -19.84
N TYR A 412 22.44 9.75 -20.57
CA TYR A 412 22.38 8.39 -20.02
C TYR A 412 23.73 7.79 -19.59
N THR A 413 24.85 8.50 -19.77
CA THR A 413 26.20 7.97 -19.53
C THR A 413 26.74 8.21 -18.12
N SER A 414 26.08 9.03 -17.30
CA SER A 414 26.40 9.20 -15.88
C SER A 414 25.13 9.59 -15.11
N TRP A 415 24.49 8.64 -14.43
CA TRP A 415 23.26 8.86 -13.64
C TRP A 415 23.46 9.72 -12.38
N CYS A 416 24.62 10.38 -12.22
CA CYS A 416 25.02 11.01 -10.97
C CYS A 416 24.43 12.41 -10.75
N LYS A 417 24.03 13.15 -11.78
CA LYS A 417 23.51 14.53 -11.61
C LYS A 417 22.59 14.94 -12.75
N ALA A 418 21.28 14.87 -12.52
CA ALA A 418 20.32 15.74 -13.20
C ALA A 418 19.60 16.54 -12.09
N THR A 419 19.77 17.85 -12.11
CA THR A 419 19.05 18.79 -11.24
C THR A 419 18.33 19.74 -12.18
N LEU A 420 17.01 19.67 -12.26
CA LEU A 420 16.22 20.67 -12.98
C LEU A 420 15.86 21.79 -12.01
N CYS A 421 16.79 22.73 -11.88
CA CYS A 421 16.64 23.87 -10.97
C CYS A 421 15.82 24.98 -11.66
N LEU A 422 14.61 25.26 -11.18
CA LEU A 422 13.91 26.50 -11.50
C LEU A 422 13.36 27.09 -10.19
N CYS A 423 13.88 28.22 -9.72
CA CYS A 423 13.60 28.79 -8.40
C CYS A 423 12.28 29.61 -8.38
N ARG A 424 11.85 30.23 -7.28
CA ARG A 424 10.96 31.42 -7.32
C ARG A 424 11.52 32.39 -6.28
N SER A 425 12.21 33.43 -6.73
CA SER A 425 12.59 34.56 -5.87
C SER A 425 11.41 35.50 -5.75
N ASN A 426 10.89 35.65 -4.53
CA ASN A 426 10.40 36.91 -3.96
C ASN A 426 10.24 36.70 -2.44
N CYS A 427 11.37 36.68 -1.73
CA CYS A 427 11.40 37.18 -0.36
C CYS A 427 11.54 38.70 -0.46
N ALA A 428 10.50 39.42 -0.05
CA ALA A 428 10.68 40.70 0.64
C ALA A 428 10.59 40.41 2.13
#